data_AF-A0A9Q1ZA90-F1
#
_entry.id   AF-A0A9Q1ZA90-F1
#
_cell.length_a   1.000
_cell.length_b   1.000
_cell.length_c   1.000
_cell.angle_alpha   90.00
_cell.angle_beta   90.00
_cell.angle_gamma   90.00
#
_symmetry.space_group_name_H-M   'P 1'
#
loop_
_entity.id
_entity.type
_entity.pdbx_description
1 polymer ?
#
loop_
_entity_poly.entity_id
_entity_poly.type
_entity_poly.pdbx_seq_one_letter_code
_entity_poly.pdbx_strand_id
1 'polypeptide(L)' 'MLLSMKDKKELKKHVINLLIEKFNYKDYEAEDLVVRSGLMAELQNDPEKVINFDAEFIAEKLVAKGKLN' A
#
# COMPACT_ATOMS: atom_id res chain seq x y z
N MET A 1 -11.45 11.72 -11.00
CA MET A 1 -12.26 11.17 -9.90
C MET A 1 -11.39 11.19 -8.65
N LEU A 2 -11.75 11.95 -7.60
CA LEU A 2 -11.07 11.83 -6.31
C LEU A 2 -11.49 10.50 -5.68
N LEU A 3 -10.54 9.65 -5.25
CA LEU A 3 -10.91 8.53 -4.38
C LEU A 3 -11.72 9.06 -3.20
N SER A 4 -12.85 8.44 -2.93
CA SER A 4 -13.54 8.69 -1.68
C SER A 4 -12.64 8.24 -0.52
N MET A 5 -12.76 8.88 0.65
CA MET A 5 -12.00 8.48 1.83
C MET A 5 -12.21 7.00 2.23
N LYS A 6 -13.35 6.41 1.85
CA LYS A 6 -13.63 4.97 2.02
C LYS A 6 -12.72 4.10 1.16
N ASP A 7 -12.58 4.43 -0.12
CA ASP A 7 -11.75 3.66 -1.07
C ASP A 7 -10.28 3.66 -0.63
N LYS A 8 -9.77 4.78 -0.11
CA LYS A 8 -8.40 4.86 0.43
C LYS A 8 -8.18 3.93 1.62
N LYS A 9 -9.15 3.83 2.53
CA LYS A 9 -9.05 2.94 3.69
C LYS A 9 -9.05 1.48 3.26
N GLU A 10 -9.90 1.13 2.30
CA GLU A 10 -9.98 -0.23 1.78
C GLU A 10 -8.69 -0.64 1.04
N LEU A 11 -8.13 0.25 0.20
CA LEU A 11 -6.86 -0.03 -0.50
C LEU A 11 -5.69 -0.17 0.49
N LYS A 12 -5.62 0.72 1.49
CA LYS A 12 -4.60 0.64 2.55
C LYS A 12 -4.69 -0.71 3.25
N LYS A 13 -5.90 -1.10 3.66
CA LYS A 13 -6.14 -2.36 4.36
C LYS A 13 -5.80 -3.56 3.50
N HIS A 14 -6.11 -3.51 2.20
CA HIS A 14 -5.80 -4.59 1.28
C HIS A 14 -4.29 -4.81 1.11
N VAL A 15 -3.51 -3.74 0.96
CA VAL A 15 -2.04 -3.84 0.91
C VAL A 15 -1.45 -4.34 2.22
N ILE A 16 -1.95 -3.85 3.36
CA ILE A 16 -1.50 -4.32 4.68
C ILE A 16 -1.77 -5.82 4.85
N ASN A 17 -2.97 -6.29 4.51
CA ASN A 17 -3.30 -7.70 4.57
C ASN A 17 -2.38 -8.55 3.70
N LEU A 18 -2.06 -8.10 2.47
CA LEU A 18 -1.11 -8.80 1.60
C LEU A 18 0.30 -8.87 2.22
N LEU A 19 0.76 -7.78 2.84
CA LEU A 19 2.04 -7.75 3.55
C LEU A 19 2.09 -8.76 4.72
N ILE A 20 0.99 -8.90 5.44
CA ILE A 20 0.87 -9.86 6.55
C ILE A 20 0.78 -11.29 6.01
N GLU A 21 -0.16 -11.57 5.11
CA GLU A 21 -0.49 -12.92 4.66
C GLU A 21 0.57 -13.51 3.72
N LYS A 22 1.10 -12.71 2.77
CA LYS A 22 2.07 -13.19 1.76
C LYS A 22 3.52 -12.97 2.17
N PHE A 23 3.81 -11.88 2.87
CA PHE A 23 5.19 -11.50 3.21
C PHE A 23 5.52 -11.68 4.69
N ASN A 24 4.58 -12.20 5.48
CA ASN A 24 4.76 -12.55 6.90
C ASN A 24 5.20 -11.37 7.78
N TYR A 25 4.77 -10.16 7.42
CA TYR A 25 4.96 -8.96 8.26
C TYR A 25 3.99 -8.99 9.44
N LYS A 26 4.42 -8.44 10.57
CA LYS A 26 3.50 -8.17 11.69
C LYS A 26 2.63 -6.96 11.35
N ASP A 27 1.40 -6.92 11.90
CA ASP A 27 0.44 -5.83 11.67
C ASP A 27 1.08 -4.43 11.80
N TYR A 28 1.85 -4.20 12.87
CA TYR A 28 2.50 -2.91 13.10
C TYR A 28 3.58 -2.58 12.05
N GLU A 29 4.32 -3.59 11.58
CA GLU A 29 5.40 -3.41 10.59
C GLU A 29 4.82 -3.16 9.21
N ALA A 30 3.77 -3.88 8.84
CA ALA A 30 3.05 -3.70 7.60
C ALA A 30 2.40 -2.32 7.53
N GLU A 31 1.75 -1.88 8.62
CA GLU A 31 1.14 -0.56 8.67
C GLU A 31 2.18 0.55 8.58
N ASP A 32 3.28 0.44 9.33
CA ASP A 32 4.38 1.41 9.33
C ASP A 32 5.10 1.44 7.97
N LEU A 33 5.26 0.30 7.29
CA LEU A 33 5.81 0.24 5.94
C LEU A 33 4.93 1.00 4.94
N VAL A 34 3.61 0.77 4.97
CA VAL A 34 2.66 1.46 4.08
C VAL A 34 2.63 2.96 4.38
N VAL A 35 2.67 3.38 5.64
CA VAL A 35 2.70 4.80 6.02
C VAL A 35 4.00 5.46 5.57
N ARG A 36 5.16 4.87 5.87
CA ARG A 36 6.48 5.40 5.48
C ARG A 36 6.69 5.45 3.99
N SER A 37 6.04 4.57 3.23
CA SER A 37 6.16 4.56 1.77
C SER A 37 5.54 5.77 1.07
N GLY A 38 4.64 6.50 1.74
CA GLY A 38 3.88 7.58 1.10
C GLY A 38 2.85 7.09 0.08
N LEU A 39 2.58 5.78 0.00
CA LEU A 39 1.66 5.17 -0.97
C LEU A 39 0.31 5.91 -1.06
N MET A 40 -0.29 6.22 0.08
CA MET A 40 -1.59 6.91 0.11
C MET A 40 -1.51 8.35 -0.42
N ALA A 41 -0.37 9.02 -0.24
CA ALA A 41 -0.13 10.34 -0.81
C ALA A 41 0.11 10.27 -2.31
N GLU A 42 0.81 9.25 -2.82
CA GLU A 42 0.97 9.02 -4.26
C GLU A 42 -0.38 8.76 -4.94
N LEU A 43 -1.19 7.85 -4.39
CA LEU A 43 -2.52 7.53 -4.93
C LEU A 43 -3.50 8.70 -4.90
N GLN A 44 -3.32 9.63 -3.95
CA GLN A 44 -4.15 10.82 -3.88
C GLN A 44 -3.81 11.85 -4.95
N ASN A 45 -2.54 11.98 -5.30
CA ASN A 45 -2.08 12.96 -6.27
C ASN A 45 -2.17 12.44 -7.71
N ASP A 46 -2.30 11.13 -7.89
CA ASP A 46 -2.13 10.48 -9.18
C ASP A 46 -3.29 9.50 -9.48
N PRO A 47 -4.40 10.00 -10.03
CA PRO A 47 -5.60 9.19 -10.25
C PRO A 47 -5.40 8.04 -11.27
N GLU A 48 -4.38 8.10 -12.13
CA GLU A 48 -4.04 6.99 -13.04
C GLU A 48 -3.43 5.80 -12.30
N LYS A 49 -2.66 6.05 -11.23
CA LYS A 49 -2.11 4.99 -10.36
C LYS A 49 -3.20 4.25 -9.58
N VAL A 50 -4.36 4.89 -9.42
CA VAL A 50 -5.53 4.31 -8.74
C VAL A 50 -6.27 3.37 -9.68
N ILE A 51 -6.41 3.76 -10.94
CA ILE A 51 -7.04 2.94 -11.98
C ILE A 51 -6.20 1.68 -12.24
N ASN A 52 -4.87 1.84 -12.24
CA ASN A 52 -3.92 0.73 -12.38
C ASN A 52 -3.44 0.19 -11.03
N PHE A 53 -4.23 0.35 -9.96
CA PHE A 53 -3.81 -0.07 -8.63
C PHE A 53 -3.81 -1.59 -8.51
N ASP A 54 -2.62 -2.17 -8.52
CA ASP A 54 -2.38 -3.57 -8.20
C ASP A 54 -1.80 -3.66 -6.79
N ALA A 55 -2.62 -4.12 -5.84
CA ALA A 55 -2.23 -4.21 -4.44
C ALA A 55 -1.09 -5.21 -4.20
N GLU A 56 -0.99 -6.25 -5.03
CA GLU A 56 0.04 -7.27 -4.93
C GLU A 56 1.37 -6.75 -5.43
N PHE A 57 1.39 -6.12 -6.61
CA PHE A 57 2.58 -5.45 -7.15
C PHE A 57 3.08 -4.35 -6.22
N ILE A 58 2.18 -3.57 -5.62
CA ILE A 58 2.52 -2.54 -4.65
C ILE A 58 3.14 -3.17 -3.39
N ALA A 59 2.54 -4.23 -2.84
CA ALA A 59 3.09 -4.93 -1.68
C ALA A 59 4.50 -5.49 -1.98
N GLU A 60 4.71 -6.13 -3.12
CA GLU A 60 6.03 -6.60 -3.56
C GLU A 60 7.06 -5.46 -3.62
N LYS A 61 6.69 -4.34 -4.23
CA LYS A 61 7.54 -3.16 -4.35
C LYS A 61 7.89 -2.57 -2.99
N LEU A 62 6.94 -2.53 -2.05
CA LEU A 62 7.15 -2.06 -0.69
C LEU A 62 8.13 -2.96 0.07
N VAL A 63 7.99 -4.27 -0.04
CA VAL A 63 8.91 -5.24 0.58
C VAL A 63 10.30 -5.12 -0.03
N ALA A 64 10.41 -5.00 -1.35
CA ALA A 64 11.69 -4.81 -2.02
C ALA A 64 12.40 -3.53 -1.56
N LYS A 65 11.67 -2.41 -1.44
CA LYS A 65 12.20 -1.16 -0.88
C LYS A 65 12.57 -1.26 0.59
N GLY A 66 11.75 -1.96 1.40
CA GLY A 66 12.00 -2.18 2.83
C GLY A 66 13.22 -3.06 3.11
N LYS A 67 13.57 -3.97 2.19
CA LYS A 67 14.78 -4.82 2.28
C LYS A 67 16.07 -4.12 1.85
N LEU A 68 15.98 -2.98 1.17
CA LEU A 68 17.13 -2.22 0.66
C LEU A 68 17.67 -1.19 1.68
N ASN A 69 17.01 -1.05 2.84
CA ASN A 69 17.42 -0.16 3.95
C ASN A 69 17.98 -0.95 5.13
#